data_AF-A0A6G0VL69-F1
#
_entry.id   AF-A0A6G0VL69-F1
#
_cell.length_a   1.000
_cell.length_b   1.000
_cell.length_c   1.000
_cell.angle_alpha   90.00
_cell.angle_beta   90.00
_cell.angle_gamma   90.00
#
_symmetry.space_group_name_H-M   'P 1'
#
loop_
_entity.id
_entity.type
_entity.pdbx_description
1 polymer ?
#
loop_
_entity_poly.entity_id
_entity_poly.type
_entity_poly.pdbx_seq_one_letter_code
_entity_poly.pdbx_strand_id
1 'polypeptide(L)'
;MDNSDNTKTAGPSPIKKNKRGKIISSSERLRIINMYKANLEKDPNMSMRSMRQIISKYMGIGESSVNRTFNEYKETNTVTSPK
;
A
#
# COMPACT_ATOMS: atom_id res chain seq x y z
N MET A 1 -20.32 0.63 41.22
CA MET A 1 -21.47 0.38 40.31
C MET A 1 -21.14 1.13 39.05
N ASP A 2 -20.34 0.51 38.20
CA ASP A 2 -19.75 1.14 37.02
C ASP A 2 -20.69 0.91 35.84
N ASN A 3 -21.29 1.98 35.34
CA ASN A 3 -22.26 1.94 34.25
C ASN A 3 -21.53 2.14 32.92
N SER A 4 -21.57 1.11 32.06
CA SER A 4 -20.89 1.05 30.77
C SER A 4 -21.44 2.07 29.77
N ASP A 5 -20.59 3.00 29.35
CA ASP A 5 -20.81 3.82 28.15
C ASP A 5 -20.46 3.01 26.89
N ASN A 6 -21.49 2.48 26.22
CA ASN A 6 -21.37 1.76 24.96
C ASN A 6 -21.39 2.75 23.80
N THR A 7 -20.31 3.51 23.63
CA THR A 7 -20.06 4.20 22.35
C THR A 7 -19.57 3.15 21.36
N LYS A 8 -20.48 2.64 20.52
CA LYS A 8 -20.14 1.84 19.33
C LYS A 8 -19.39 2.74 18.34
N THR A 9 -18.09 2.91 18.53
CA THR A 9 -17.19 3.50 17.54
C THR A 9 -17.15 2.53 16.37
N ALA A 10 -17.91 2.83 15.31
CA ALA A 10 -17.87 2.07 14.07
C ALA A 10 -16.42 2.05 13.58
N GLY A 11 -15.79 0.88 13.68
CA GLY A 11 -14.41 0.69 13.23
C GLY A 11 -14.27 1.04 11.74
N PRO A 12 -13.04 1.32 11.27
CA PRO A 12 -12.81 1.62 9.86
C PRO A 12 -13.37 0.51 8.98
N SER A 13 -14.03 0.89 7.88
CA SER A 13 -14.60 -0.08 6.95
C SER A 13 -13.53 -1.06 6.47
N PRO A 14 -13.87 -2.35 6.25
CA PRO A 14 -12.92 -3.33 5.79
C PRO A 14 -12.24 -2.89 4.48
N ILE A 15 -10.91 -2.97 4.45
CA ILE A 15 -10.15 -2.70 3.23
C ILE A 15 -10.50 -3.77 2.20
N LYS A 16 -11.14 -3.34 1.10
CA LYS A 16 -11.47 -4.22 -0.02
C LYS A 16 -10.18 -4.69 -0.69
N LYS A 17 -9.87 -5.98 -0.57
CA LYS A 17 -8.72 -6.58 -1.24
C LYS A 17 -8.97 -6.72 -2.74
N ASN A 18 -7.95 -6.45 -3.55
CA ASN A 18 -8.00 -6.74 -4.98
C ASN A 18 -8.09 -8.27 -5.20
N LYS A 19 -8.92 -8.69 -6.16
CA LYS A 19 -8.99 -10.10 -6.56
C LYS A 19 -7.61 -10.56 -7.04
N ARG A 20 -7.22 -11.80 -6.70
CA ARG A 20 -5.97 -12.41 -7.18
C ARG A 20 -5.95 -12.40 -8.71
N GLY A 21 -4.84 -12.00 -9.31
CA GLY A 21 -4.68 -11.91 -10.77
C GLY A 21 -5.22 -10.63 -11.40
N LYS A 22 -5.79 -9.69 -10.63
CA LYS A 22 -6.16 -8.37 -11.15
C LYS A 22 -4.89 -7.60 -11.56
N ILE A 23 -4.90 -7.06 -12.78
CA ILE A 23 -3.84 -6.19 -13.29
C ILE A 23 -3.84 -4.88 -12.49
N ILE A 24 -2.66 -4.45 -12.04
CA ILE A 24 -2.46 -3.15 -11.39
C ILE A 24 -2.49 -2.07 -12.47
N SER A 25 -3.42 -1.13 -12.37
CA SER A 25 -3.50 0.02 -13.29
C SER A 25 -2.31 0.97 -13.13
N SER A 26 -2.08 1.84 -14.12
CA SER A 26 -1.10 2.94 -14.02
C SER A 26 -1.33 3.82 -12.79
N SER A 27 -2.59 4.15 -12.49
CA SER A 27 -2.96 4.93 -11.31
C SER A 27 -2.65 4.22 -9.99
N GLU A 28 -2.90 2.91 -9.89
CA GLU A 28 -2.54 2.11 -8.73
C GLU A 28 -1.01 2.04 -8.55
N ARG A 29 -0.24 1.88 -9.64
CA ARG A 29 1.24 1.92 -9.62
C ARG A 29 1.79 3.26 -9.13
N LEU A 30 1.26 4.37 -9.64
CA LEU A 30 1.66 5.71 -9.21
C LEU A 30 1.40 5.91 -7.71
N ARG A 31 0.24 5.44 -7.23
CA ARG A 31 -0.12 5.53 -5.81
C ARG A 31 0.81 4.68 -4.92
N ILE A 32 1.20 3.49 -5.37
CA ILE A 32 2.22 2.66 -4.70
C ILE A 32 3.55 3.43 -4.56
N ILE A 33 3.99 4.09 -5.63
CA ILE A 33 5.28 4.82 -5.66
C ILE A 33 5.23 6.09 -4.81
N ASN A 34 4.11 6.82 -4.83
CA ASN A 34 3.91 7.97 -3.97
C ASN A 34 3.94 7.58 -2.49
N MET A 35 3.30 6.46 -2.12
CA MET A 35 3.38 5.93 -0.76
C MET A 35 4.80 5.51 -0.39
N TYR A 36 5.55 4.91 -1.33
CA TYR A 36 6.95 4.55 -1.11
C TYR A 36 7.81 5.79 -0.80
N LYS A 37 7.69 6.85 -1.61
CA LYS A 37 8.37 8.14 -1.37
C LYS A 37 8.01 8.73 -0.02
N ALA A 38 6.72 8.79 0.31
CA ALA A 38 6.25 9.31 1.60
C ALA A 38 6.77 8.50 2.81
N ASN A 39 6.90 7.17 2.67
CA ASN A 39 7.47 6.35 3.74
C ASN A 39 8.99 6.58 3.89
N LEU A 40 9.72 6.78 2.78
CA LEU A 40 11.13 7.13 2.81
C LEU A 40 11.40 8.51 3.42
N GLU A 41 10.55 9.50 3.13
CA GLU A 41 10.64 10.83 3.73
C GLU A 41 10.39 10.78 5.25
N LYS A 42 9.46 9.92 5.69
CA LYS A 42 9.14 9.76 7.10
C LYS A 42 10.19 8.95 7.87
N ASP A 43 10.71 7.88 7.27
CA ASP A 43 11.73 7.03 7.85
C ASP A 43 12.64 6.47 6.73
N PRO A 44 13.80 7.11 6.50
CA PRO A 44 14.71 6.70 5.41
C PRO A 44 15.38 5.35 5.69
N ASN A 45 15.41 4.88 6.94
CA ASN A 45 16.01 3.62 7.33
C ASN A 45 15.01 2.44 7.27
N MET A 46 13.76 2.71 6.92
CA MET A 46 12.74 1.68 6.83
C MET A 46 13.09 0.66 5.75
N SER A 47 13.00 -0.63 6.11
CA SER A 47 13.28 -1.70 5.15
C SER A 47 12.23 -1.73 4.03
N MET A 48 12.66 -2.10 2.81
CA MET A 48 11.75 -2.31 1.68
C MET A 48 10.65 -3.33 2.00
N ARG A 49 10.97 -4.36 2.80
CA ARG A 49 10.02 -5.38 3.24
C ARG A 49 8.91 -4.76 4.07
N SER A 50 9.25 -3.86 5.00
CA SER A 50 8.30 -3.14 5.84
C SER A 50 7.41 -2.23 5.00
N MET A 51 7.99 -1.42 4.10
CA MET A 51 7.21 -0.54 3.20
C MET A 51 6.23 -1.34 2.34
N ARG A 52 6.69 -2.47 1.79
CA ARG A 52 5.85 -3.36 0.98
C ARG A 52 4.65 -3.88 1.75
N GLN A 53 4.84 -4.32 3.00
CA GLN A 53 3.77 -4.81 3.85
C GLN A 53 2.78 -3.70 4.22
N ILE A 54 3.28 -2.51 4.56
CA ILE A 54 2.45 -1.35 4.88
C ILE A 54 1.57 -0.98 3.69
N ILE A 55 2.16 -0.86 2.50
CA ILE A 55 1.46 -0.45 1.28
C ILE A 55 0.48 -1.54 0.82
N SER A 56 0.87 -2.82 0.90
CA SER A 56 -0.01 -3.95 0.61
C SER A 56 -1.25 -3.95 1.49
N LYS A 57 -1.07 -3.78 2.81
CA LYS A 57 -2.16 -3.74 3.79
C LYS A 57 -3.06 -2.52 3.57
N TYR A 58 -2.47 -1.35 3.32
CA TYR A 58 -3.19 -0.09 3.13
C TYR A 58 -4.02 -0.09 1.84
N MET A 59 -3.45 -0.57 0.74
CA MET A 59 -4.11 -0.53 -0.58
C MET A 59 -4.92 -1.78 -0.90
N GLY A 60 -4.78 -2.87 -0.13
CA GLY A 60 -5.39 -4.15 -0.45
C GLY A 60 -4.80 -4.82 -1.71
N ILE A 61 -3.55 -4.47 -2.06
CA ILE A 61 -2.81 -5.02 -3.21
C ILE A 61 -1.84 -6.10 -2.71
N GLY A 62 -1.63 -7.16 -3.48
CA GLY A 62 -0.68 -8.22 -3.11
C GLY A 62 0.76 -7.71 -2.99
N GLU A 63 1.52 -8.24 -2.03
CA GLU A 63 2.92 -7.84 -1.82
C GLU A 63 3.78 -8.02 -3.07
N SER A 64 3.59 -9.11 -3.83
CA SER A 64 4.35 -9.37 -5.07
C SER A 64 4.18 -8.27 -6.12
N SER A 65 2.97 -7.74 -6.23
CA SER A 65 2.58 -6.65 -7.11
C SER A 65 3.23 -5.33 -6.71
N VAL A 66 3.24 -5.03 -5.40
CA VAL A 66 3.95 -3.87 -4.84
C VAL A 66 5.47 -4.01 -5.05
N ASN A 67 6.03 -5.19 -4.81
CA ASN A 67 7.46 -5.47 -5.00
C ASN A 67 7.89 -5.27 -6.45
N ARG A 68 7.11 -5.78 -7.40
CA ARG A 68 7.36 -5.59 -8.83
C ARG A 68 7.35 -4.11 -9.19
N THR A 69 6.38 -3.35 -8.68
CA THR A 69 6.30 -1.90 -8.90
C THR A 69 7.52 -1.17 -8.33
N PHE A 70 8.02 -1.57 -7.16
CA PHE A 70 9.24 -1.00 -6.58
C PHE A 70 10.48 -1.31 -7.39
N ASN A 71 10.63 -2.56 -7.85
CA ASN A 71 11.78 -2.96 -8.67
C ASN A 71 11.77 -2.22 -10.01
N GLU A 72 10.61 -2.20 -10.69
CA GLU A 72 10.42 -1.42 -11.92
C GLU A 72 10.81 0.05 -11.69
N TYR A 73 10.32 0.67 -10.62
CA TYR A 73 10.66 2.06 -10.30
C TYR A 73 12.14 2.27 -9.97
N LYS A 74 12.79 1.35 -9.24
CA LYS A 74 14.22 1.46 -8.91
C LYS A 74 15.12 1.32 -10.13
N GLU A 75 14.74 0.47 -11.07
CA GLU A 75 15.50 0.24 -12.30
C GLU A 75 15.33 1.39 -13.30
N THR A 76 14.12 1.91 -13.45
CA THR A 76 13.82 2.89 -14.50
C THR A 76 13.72 4.33 -14.00
N ASN A 77 13.66 4.55 -12.68
CA ASN A 77 13.26 5.82 -12.04
C ASN A 77 11.96 6.42 -12.58
N THR A 78 11.11 5.62 -13.24
CA THR A 78 9.88 6.07 -13.90
C THR A 78 8.72 5.15 -13.57
N VAL A 79 7.51 5.70 -13.56
CA VAL A 79 6.27 4.92 -13.36
C VAL A 79 5.76 4.49 -14.72
N THR A 80 6.09 3.26 -15.13
CA THR A 80 5.63 2.73 -16.42
C THR A 80 4.14 2.34 -16.31
N SER A 81 3.30 3.01 -17.11
CA SER A 81 1.91 2.60 -17.31
C SER A 81 1.88 1.25 -18.04
N PRO A 82 1.05 0.28 -17.62
CA PRO A 82 0.83 -0.92 -18.41
C PRO A 82 0.23 -0.52 -19.77
N LYS A 83 0.78 -1.08 -20.85
CA LYS A 83 0.31 -0.93 -22.22
C LYS A 83 -0.80 -1.94 -22.51
#